data_AF-A0A851IB10-F1
#
_entry.id   AF-A0A851IB10-F1
#
_cell.length_a   1.000
_cell.length_b   1.000
_cell.length_c   1.000
_cell.angle_alpha   90.00
_cell.angle_beta   90.00
_cell.angle_gamma   90.00
#
_symmetry.space_group_name_H-M   'P 1'
#
loop_
_entity.id
_entity.type
_entity.pdbx_description
1 polymer ?
#
loop_
_entity_poly.entity_id
_entity_poly.type
_entity_poly.pdbx_seq_one_letter_code
_entity_poly.pdbx_strand_id
1 'polypeptide(L)'
;MGAYEGSDRDERELQACRAELRELLLEMELHHERDSEAAFEEWWRSEGNERRYFERKRQLEIREETIYRMRMLAELEPERQGDTAQGAGGTGGEEE
;
A
#
# COMPACT_ATOMS: atom_id res chain seq x y z
N MET A 1 15.62 1.01 -12.29
CA MET A 1 14.63 -0.07 -12.07
C MET A 1 14.64 -0.41 -10.58
N GLY A 2 13.77 0.19 -9.77
CA GLY A 2 13.78 -0.06 -8.31
C GLY A 2 12.53 0.43 -7.56
N ALA A 3 11.83 1.44 -8.08
CA ALA A 3 10.59 1.94 -7.48
C ALA A 3 9.38 1.00 -7.67
N TYR A 4 9.31 0.27 -8.79
CA TYR A 4 8.18 -0.62 -9.11
C TYR A 4 8.16 -1.91 -8.27
N GLU A 5 9.31 -2.50 -7.97
CA GLU A 5 9.37 -3.73 -7.15
C GLU A 5 9.01 -3.48 -5.67
N GLY A 6 9.25 -2.27 -5.17
CA GLY A 6 8.80 -1.84 -3.83
C GLY A 6 7.28 -1.70 -3.76
N SER A 7 6.66 -1.11 -4.79
CA SER A 7 5.21 -0.91 -4.87
C SER A 7 4.43 -2.23 -4.88
N ASP A 8 4.87 -3.21 -5.67
CA ASP A 8 4.19 -4.52 -5.75
C ASP A 8 4.24 -5.30 -4.42
N ARG A 9 5.36 -5.18 -3.71
CA ARG A 9 5.51 -5.80 -2.38
C ARG A 9 4.60 -5.11 -1.37
N ASP A 10 4.59 -3.78 -1.34
CA ASP A 10 3.76 -3.02 -0.41
C ASP A 10 2.27 -3.24 -0.67
N GLU A 11 1.85 -3.37 -1.93
CA GLU A 11 0.47 -3.70 -2.27
C GLU A 11 0.08 -5.11 -1.82
N ARG A 12 0.94 -6.12 -2.00
CA ARG A 12 0.67 -7.48 -1.49
C ARG A 12 0.55 -7.51 0.02
N GLU A 13 1.47 -6.85 0.71
CA GLU A 13 1.47 -6.79 2.17
C GLU A 13 0.27 -5.96 2.69
N LEU A 14 -0.18 -4.93 1.96
CA LEU A 14 -1.44 -4.21 2.24
C LEU A 14 -2.67 -5.12 2.10
N GLN A 15 -2.73 -5.93 1.03
CA GLN A 15 -3.83 -6.88 0.84
C GLN A 15 -3.85 -7.95 1.94
N ALA A 16 -2.69 -8.43 2.36
CA ALA A 16 -2.59 -9.35 3.49
C ALA A 16 -3.12 -8.74 4.80
N CYS A 17 -2.74 -7.48 5.10
CA CYS A 17 -3.26 -6.76 6.28
C CYS A 17 -4.78 -6.57 6.21
N ARG A 18 -5.33 -6.27 5.03
CA ARG A 18 -6.78 -6.13 4.81
C ARG A 18 -7.51 -7.45 5.03
N ALA A 19 -7.00 -8.55 4.50
CA ALA A 19 -7.59 -9.87 4.67
C ALA A 19 -7.63 -10.26 6.15
N GLU A 20 -6.51 -10.11 6.86
CA GLU A 20 -6.42 -10.46 8.27
C GLU A 20 -7.32 -9.58 9.16
N LEU A 21 -7.42 -8.27 8.89
CA LEU A 21 -8.37 -7.40 9.60
C LEU A 21 -9.82 -7.81 9.33
N ARG A 22 -10.14 -8.21 8.09
CA ARG A 22 -11.48 -8.65 7.75
C ARG A 22 -11.86 -9.93 8.48
N GLU A 23 -10.95 -10.91 8.53
CA GLU A 23 -11.14 -12.14 9.29
C GLU A 23 -11.39 -11.83 10.77
N LEU A 24 -10.54 -10.97 11.36
CA LEU A 24 -10.67 -10.59 12.78
C LEU A 24 -11.99 -9.85 13.08
N LEU A 25 -12.43 -8.98 12.18
CA LEU A 25 -13.72 -8.27 12.31
C LEU A 25 -14.90 -9.22 12.20
N LEU A 26 -14.83 -10.21 11.31
CA LEU A 26 -15.87 -11.24 11.19
C LEU A 26 -15.93 -12.12 12.43
N GLU A 27 -14.78 -12.53 12.98
CA GLU A 27 -14.72 -13.25 14.25
C GLU A 27 -15.30 -12.42 15.40
N MET A 28 -14.96 -11.13 15.46
CA MET A 28 -15.49 -10.20 16.45
C MET A 28 -17.02 -10.09 16.36
N GLU A 29 -17.58 -9.99 15.16
CA GLU A 29 -19.03 -9.94 14.92
C GLU A 29 -19.70 -11.25 15.38
N LEU A 30 -19.12 -12.40 15.04
CA LEU A 30 -19.64 -13.71 15.47
C LEU A 30 -19.64 -13.88 16.99
N HIS A 31 -18.56 -13.48 17.66
CA HIS A 31 -18.48 -13.54 19.13
C HIS A 31 -19.46 -12.57 19.79
N HIS A 32 -19.62 -11.36 19.22
CA HIS A 32 -20.57 -10.38 19.72
C HIS A 32 -22.03 -10.84 19.57
N GLU A 33 -22.37 -11.56 18.49
CA GLU A 33 -23.72 -12.09 18.27
C GLU A 33 -24.04 -13.33 19.12
N ARG A 34 -23.03 -14.19 19.37
CA ARG A 34 -23.26 -15.49 19.99
C ARG A 34 -23.03 -15.51 21.49
N ASP A 35 -22.08 -14.73 21.99
CA ASP A 35 -21.58 -14.84 23.34
C ASP A 35 -22.13 -13.72 24.24
N SER A 36 -22.04 -13.91 25.55
CA SER A 36 -22.36 -12.83 26.50
C SER A 36 -21.26 -11.76 26.49
N GLU A 37 -21.59 -10.54 26.91
CA GLU A 37 -20.62 -9.43 26.97
C GLU A 37 -19.34 -9.79 27.73
N ALA A 38 -19.45 -10.50 28.85
CA ALA A 38 -18.28 -10.95 29.62
C ALA A 38 -17.43 -12.00 28.88
N ALA A 39 -18.06 -12.90 28.12
CA ALA A 39 -17.35 -13.89 27.31
C ALA A 39 -16.67 -13.25 26.09
N PHE A 40 -17.32 -12.25 25.48
CA PHE A 40 -16.72 -11.41 24.44
C PHE A 40 -15.51 -10.64 24.96
N GLU A 41 -15.62 -9.95 26.10
CA GLU A 41 -14.50 -9.20 26.67
C GLU A 41 -13.31 -10.10 26.98
N GLU A 42 -13.57 -11.30 27.53
CA GLU A 42 -12.53 -12.29 27.79
C GLU A 42 -11.88 -12.73 26.49
N TRP A 43 -12.64 -13.11 25.45
CA TRP A 43 -12.07 -13.46 24.14
C TRP A 43 -11.26 -12.31 23.52
N TRP A 44 -11.78 -11.08 23.61
CA TRP A 44 -11.16 -9.89 23.02
C TRP A 44 -9.82 -9.54 23.68
N ARG A 45 -9.75 -9.67 25.02
CA ARG A 45 -8.58 -9.30 25.82
C ARG A 45 -7.59 -10.46 26.03
N SER A 46 -8.06 -11.67 26.29
CA SER A 46 -7.22 -12.80 26.74
C SER A 46 -6.31 -13.36 25.64
N GLU A 47 -6.79 -13.38 24.39
CA GLU A 47 -6.02 -13.89 23.26
C GLU A 47 -5.17 -12.79 22.58
N GLY A 48 -5.22 -11.56 23.09
CA GLY A 48 -4.53 -10.41 22.49
C GLY A 48 -5.12 -10.00 21.14
N ASN A 49 -6.39 -10.33 20.89
CA ASN A 49 -7.14 -9.97 19.69
C ASN A 49 -7.24 -8.45 19.54
N GLU A 50 -7.45 -7.74 20.65
CA GLU A 50 -7.40 -6.28 20.68
C GLU A 50 -6.06 -5.73 20.17
N ARG A 51 -4.95 -6.24 20.69
CA ARG A 51 -3.61 -5.81 20.29
C ARG A 51 -3.35 -6.14 18.81
N ARG A 52 -3.75 -7.33 18.37
CA ARG A 52 -3.61 -7.77 16.97
C ARG A 52 -4.39 -6.85 16.03
N TYR A 53 -5.63 -6.50 16.39
CA TYR A 53 -6.45 -5.55 15.64
C TYR A 53 -5.75 -4.19 15.46
N PHE A 54 -5.31 -3.57 16.56
CA PHE A 54 -4.68 -2.26 16.50
C PHE A 54 -3.35 -2.28 15.74
N GLU A 55 -2.53 -3.32 15.91
CA GLU A 55 -1.27 -3.46 15.18
C GLU A 55 -1.52 -3.61 13.67
N ARG A 56 -2.48 -4.45 13.26
CA ARG A 56 -2.82 -4.62 11.84
C ARG A 56 -3.45 -3.37 11.24
N LYS A 57 -4.29 -2.66 11.99
CA LYS A 57 -4.85 -1.38 11.57
C LYS A 57 -3.75 -0.35 11.32
N ARG A 58 -2.79 -0.23 12.25
CA ARG A 58 -1.64 0.67 12.11
C ARG A 58 -0.79 0.31 10.88
N GLN A 59 -0.52 -0.98 10.66
CA GLN A 59 0.24 -1.43 9.48
C GLN A 59 -0.48 -1.12 8.17
N LEU A 60 -1.80 -1.25 8.14
CA LEU A 60 -2.63 -0.90 7.00
C LEU A 60 -2.54 0.60 6.68
N GLU A 61 -2.74 1.46 7.68
CA GLU A 61 -2.69 2.92 7.51
C GLU A 61 -1.34 3.40 6.97
N ILE A 62 -0.22 2.90 7.53
CA ILE A 62 1.14 3.24 7.09
C ILE A 62 1.37 2.85 5.62
N ARG A 63 0.87 1.67 5.21
CA ARG A 63 1.05 1.17 3.85
C ARG A 63 0.19 1.91 2.84
N GLU A 64 -1.06 2.20 3.19
CA GLU A 64 -1.94 3.01 2.34
C GLU A 64 -1.34 4.39 2.10
N GLU A 65 -0.81 5.02 3.15
CA GLU A 65 -0.13 6.31 3.02
C GLU A 65 1.14 6.21 2.16
N THR A 66 1.94 5.15 2.34
CA THR A 66 3.16 4.93 1.56
C THR A 66 2.85 4.76 0.07
N ILE A 67 1.88 3.90 -0.27
CA ILE A 67 1.44 3.68 -1.65
C ILE A 67 0.84 4.95 -2.24
N TYR A 68 0.02 5.69 -1.48
CA TYR A 68 -0.54 6.96 -1.92
C TYR A 68 0.55 7.99 -2.26
N ARG A 69 1.55 8.14 -1.38
CA ARG A 69 2.70 9.05 -1.62
C ARG A 69 3.51 8.62 -2.85
N MET A 70 3.75 7.32 -3.03
CA MET A 70 4.45 6.81 -4.22
C MET A 70 3.70 7.12 -5.51
N ARG A 71 2.37 6.90 -5.53
CA ARG A 71 1.52 7.22 -6.69
C ARG A 71 1.50 8.71 -7.00
N MET A 72 1.36 9.55 -5.97
CA MET A 72 1.44 11.00 -6.14
C MET A 72 2.77 11.46 -6.73
N LEU A 73 3.90 10.91 -6.25
CA LEU A 73 5.22 11.25 -6.80
C LEU A 73 5.37 10.83 -8.26
N ALA A 74 4.85 9.65 -8.63
CA ALA A 74 4.85 9.18 -10.01
C ALA A 74 4.00 10.07 -10.94
N GLU A 75 2.89 10.61 -10.45
CA GLU A 75 2.06 11.57 -11.20
C GLU A 75 2.69 12.97 -11.32
N LEU A 76 3.54 13.35 -10.36
CA LEU A 76 4.22 14.65 -10.30
C LEU A 76 5.55 14.70 -11.07
N GLU A 77 6.06 13.57 -11.54
CA GLU A 77 7.18 13.49 -12.50
C GLU A 77 6.64 13.28 -13.93
N PRO A 78 6.08 14.30 -14.60
CA PRO A 78 5.90 14.22 -16.04
C PRO A 78 7.30 14.13 -16.63
N GLU A 79 7.57 13.03 -17.32
CA GLU A 79 8.89 12.70 -17.82
C GLU A 79 9.58 13.90 -18.50
N ARG A 80 10.83 14.19 -18.09
CA ARG A 80 11.82 14.87 -18.95
C ARG A 80 12.26 13.94 -20.11
N GLN A 81 11.37 13.14 -20.67
CA GLN A 81 11.61 12.33 -21.87
C GLN A 81 10.99 13.04 -23.07
N GLY A 82 11.66 14.11 -23.48
CA GLY A 82 11.27 14.87 -24.66
C GLY A 82 12.37 15.75 -25.24
N ASP A 83 13.65 15.52 -24.88
CA ASP A 83 14.73 16.41 -25.33
C ASP A 83 16.05 15.69 -25.67
N THR A 84 15.95 14.49 -26.22
CA THR A 84 17.09 13.83 -26.89
C THR A 84 16.67 13.22 -28.22
N ALA A 85 15.96 13.97 -29.05
CA ALA A 85 15.71 13.57 -30.44
C ALA A 85 15.44 14.76 -31.37
N GLN A 86 16.36 15.72 -31.48
CA GLN A 86 16.49 16.53 -32.70
C GLN A 86 17.86 17.22 -32.74
N GLY A 87 18.75 16.68 -33.57
CA GLY A 87 20.10 17.19 -33.77
C GLY A 87 21.03 16.24 -34.53
N ALA A 88 20.49 15.25 -35.25
CA ALA A 88 21.22 14.48 -36.25
C ALA A 88 20.52 14.69 -37.59
N GLY A 89 21.17 15.39 -38.52
CA GLY A 89 20.77 15.43 -39.93
C GLY A 89 20.56 16.83 -40.49
N GLY A 90 21.65 17.48 -40.91
CA GLY A 90 21.64 18.67 -41.78
C GLY A 90 22.91 18.67 -42.62
N THR A 91 22.81 18.11 -43.82
CA THR A 91 23.84 17.94 -44.84
C THR A 91 24.22 19.24 -45.55
N GLY A 92 25.51 19.42 -45.85
CA GLY A 92 25.99 19.96 -47.14
C GLY A 92 26.28 21.46 -47.29
N GLY A 93 27.43 21.75 -47.91
CA GLY A 93 27.95 23.06 -48.38
C GLY A 93 29.32 23.36 -47.76
N GLU A 94 30.48 23.03 -48.37
CA GLU A 94 31.14 23.82 -49.45
C GLU A 94 30.95 25.33 -49.19
N GLU A 95 31.99 26.08 -48.86
CA GLU A 95 32.86 26.75 -49.84
C GLU A 95 34.26 27.08 -49.25
N GLU A 96 35.20 27.27 -50.19
CA GLU A 96 36.66 27.47 -50.07
C GLU A 96 37.15 28.56 -49.09
#